data_AF-M7MZ90-F1
#
_entry.id   AF-M7MZ90-F1
#
_cell.length_a   1.000
_cell.length_b   1.000
_cell.length_c   1.000
_cell.angle_alpha   90.00
_cell.angle_beta   90.00
_cell.angle_gamma   90.00
#
_symmetry.space_group_name_H-M   'P 1'
#
loop_
_entity.id
_entity.type
_entity.pdbx_description
1 polymer ?
#
loop_
_entity_poly.entity_id
_entity_poly.type
_entity_poly.pdbx_seq_one_letter_code
_entity_poly.pdbx_strand_id
1 'polypeptide(L)' 'MHRRTAWPSLPTIRLAHGDQGGGYVLFAENGQLHFSYNQYGKMLRTSEPLTAGSHLVTVDFIVLPGITWDVFISVKM' A
#
# COMPACT_ATOMS: atom_id res chain seq x y z
N MET A 1 28.34 -19.50 17.02
CA MET A 1 26.98 -20.02 16.72
C MET A 1 26.11 -18.84 16.28
N HIS A 2 25.96 -18.60 14.96
CA HIS A 2 25.16 -17.50 14.40
C HIS A 2 23.95 -18.09 13.67
N ARG A 3 22.77 -17.99 14.25
CA ARG A 3 21.51 -18.36 13.57
C ARG A 3 21.03 -17.14 12.81
N ARG A 4 21.18 -17.13 11.47
CA ARG A 4 20.44 -16.21 10.60
C ARG A 4 19.05 -16.82 10.41
N THR A 5 18.06 -16.32 11.14
CA THR A 5 16.66 -16.54 10.78
C THR A 5 16.40 -15.73 9.51
N ALA A 6 16.34 -16.43 8.37
CA ALA A 6 15.75 -15.85 7.18
C ALA A 6 14.26 -15.65 7.47
N TRP A 7 13.83 -14.40 7.55
CA TRP A 7 12.41 -14.08 7.51
C TRP A 7 11.87 -14.53 6.14
N PRO A 8 10.68 -15.15 6.07
CA PRO A 8 10.04 -15.36 4.78
C PRO A 8 9.90 -14.00 4.08
N SER A 9 9.98 -14.00 2.75
CA SER A 9 9.87 -12.81 1.89
C SER A 9 8.44 -12.25 1.88
N LEU A 10 7.82 -12.14 3.05
CA LEU A 10 6.46 -11.69 3.23
C LEU A 10 6.35 -10.23 2.80
N PRO A 11 5.17 -9.85 2.27
CA PRO A 11 4.89 -8.47 1.92
C PRO A 11 5.20 -7.57 3.11
N THR A 12 6.12 -6.62 2.90
CA THR A 12 6.40 -5.62 3.93
C THR A 12 5.40 -4.49 3.76
N ILE A 13 4.44 -4.41 4.68
CA ILE A 13 3.51 -3.28 4.75
C ILE A 13 4.34 -2.02 5.04
N ARG A 14 4.21 -1.01 4.17
CA ARG A 14 4.91 0.28 4.31
C ARG A 14 3.99 1.32 4.92
N LEU A 15 2.70 1.24 4.61
CA LEU A 15 1.68 2.17 5.09
C LEU A 15 0.36 1.42 5.24
N ALA A 16 -0.28 1.53 6.40
CA ALA A 16 -1.63 1.04 6.62
C ALA A 16 -2.35 1.97 7.59
N HIS A 17 -3.61 2.26 7.30
CA HIS A 17 -4.48 2.98 8.22
C HIS A 17 -5.93 2.55 7.99
N GLY A 18 -6.77 2.64 9.02
CA GLY A 18 -8.17 2.27 8.91
C GLY A 18 -8.92 2.47 10.21
N ASP A 19 -10.23 2.36 10.11
CA ASP A 19 -11.17 2.33 11.21
C ASP A 19 -12.02 1.04 11.15
N GLN A 20 -13.16 1.05 11.84
CA GLN A 20 -14.03 -0.12 11.96
C GLN A 20 -14.71 -0.52 10.65
N GLY A 21 -14.85 0.41 9.69
CA GLY A 21 -15.59 0.19 8.45
C GLY A 21 -14.73 0.34 7.19
N GLY A 22 -13.68 1.16 7.23
CA GLY A 22 -12.83 1.45 6.09
C GLY A 22 -11.34 1.41 6.42
N GLY A 23 -10.52 1.54 5.38
CA GLY A 23 -9.07 1.60 5.54
C GLY A 23 -8.32 1.32 4.26
N TYR A 24 -7.01 1.51 4.30
CA TYR A 24 -6.13 1.26 3.17
C TYR A 24 -4.82 0.62 3.61
N VAL A 25 -4.20 -0.08 2.68
CA VAL A 25 -2.87 -0.66 2.83
C VAL A 25 -2.07 -0.48 1.55
N LEU A 26 -0.81 -0.08 1.71
CA LEU A 26 0.19 -0.01 0.67
C LEU A 26 1.37 -0.90 1.07
N PHE A 27 1.72 -1.84 0.20
CA PHE A 27 2.81 -2.78 0.45
C PHE A 27 3.54 -3.12 -0.85
N ALA A 28 4.80 -3.51 -0.72
CA ALA A 28 5.60 -4.00 -1.85
C ALA A 28 5.83 -5.50 -1.69
N GLU A 29 5.59 -6.26 -2.75
CA GLU A 29 5.76 -7.70 -2.80
C GLU A 29 6.09 -8.15 -4.22
N ASN A 30 7.04 -9.07 -4.39
CA ASN A 30 7.35 -9.69 -5.69
C ASN A 30 7.57 -8.70 -6.85
N GLY A 31 8.22 -7.56 -6.59
CA GLY A 31 8.50 -6.53 -7.60
C GLY A 31 7.29 -5.67 -7.97
N GLN A 32 6.22 -5.72 -7.18
CA GLN A 32 5.00 -4.96 -7.37
C GLN A 32 4.73 -4.07 -6.15
N LEU A 33 4.24 -2.86 -6.38
CA LEU A 33 3.61 -2.02 -5.37
C LEU A 33 2.10 -2.29 -5.41
N HIS A 34 1.53 -2.71 -4.30
CA HIS A 34 0.11 -3.01 -4.16
C HIS A 34 -0.58 -1.97 -3.30
N PHE A 35 -1.75 -1.53 -3.73
CA PHE A 35 -2.64 -0.69 -2.93
C PHE A 35 -4.03 -1.31 -2.86
N SER A 36 -4.59 -1.35 -1.66
CA SER A 36 -5.99 -1.72 -1.44
C SER A 36 -6.66 -0.68 -0.56
N TYR A 37 -7.87 -0.28 -0.91
CA TYR A 37 -8.70 0.68 -0.17
C TYR A 37 -10.11 0.09 -0.01
N ASN A 38 -10.51 -0.13 1.24
CA ASN A 38 -11.88 -0.43 1.61
C ASN A 38 -12.63 0.86 1.91
N GLN A 39 -13.49 1.24 0.98
CA GLN A 39 -14.43 2.33 1.09
C GLN A 39 -15.73 1.82 1.73
N TYR A 40 -15.69 1.55 3.03
CA TYR A 40 -16.85 1.15 3.84
C TYR A 40 -17.74 0.08 3.19
N GLY A 41 -17.13 -1.01 2.73
CA GLY A 41 -17.81 -2.13 2.08
C GLY A 41 -17.56 -2.23 0.57
N LYS A 42 -16.97 -1.20 -0.05
CA LYS A 42 -16.49 -1.26 -1.43
C LYS A 42 -14.97 -1.36 -1.47
N MET A 43 -14.47 -2.50 -1.93
CA MET A 43 -13.04 -2.75 -2.02
C MET A 43 -12.48 -2.37 -3.39
N LEU A 44 -11.51 -1.45 -3.38
CA LEU A 44 -10.74 -1.00 -4.54
C LEU A 44 -9.31 -1.52 -4.42
N ARG A 45 -8.73 -1.96 -5.54
CA ARG A 45 -7.36 -2.49 -5.59
C ARG A 45 -6.65 -2.05 -6.86
N THR A 46 -5.36 -1.76 -6.74
CA THR A 46 -4.47 -1.56 -7.88
C THR A 46 -3.08 -2.10 -7.54
N SER A 47 -2.31 -2.43 -8.57
CA SER A 47 -0.90 -2.77 -8.43
C SER A 47 -0.10 -2.31 -9.64
N GLU A 48 1.12 -1.87 -9.38
CA GLU A 48 2.04 -1.37 -10.41
C GLU A 48 3.43 -1.98 -10.20
N PRO A 49 4.22 -2.20 -11.27
CA PRO A 49 5.61 -2.61 -11.13
C PRO A 49 6.44 -1.63 -10.28
N LEU A 50 7.25 -2.17 -9.38
CA LEU A 50 8.20 -1.42 -8.57
C LEU A 50 9.58 -2.07 -8.69
N THR A 51 10.45 -1.42 -9.44
CA THR A 51 11.82 -1.90 -9.66
C THR A 51 12.62 -1.90 -8.37
N ALA A 52 13.66 -2.73 -8.30
CA ALA A 52 14.58 -2.71 -7.17
C ALA A 52 15.27 -1.33 -7.06
N GLY A 53 15.40 -0.83 -5.83
CA GLY A 53 16.02 0.46 -5.56
C GLY A 53 15.31 1.24 -4.46
N SER A 54 15.80 2.46 -4.21
CA SER A 54 15.11 3.44 -3.39
C SER A 54 14.10 4.17 -4.25
N HIS A 55 12.89 4.33 -3.73
CA HIS A 55 11.83 5.11 -4.38
C HIS A 55 11.17 6.01 -3.35
N LEU A 56 10.78 7.20 -3.79
CA LEU A 56 9.81 8.02 -3.08
C LEU A 56 8.41 7.68 -3.60
N VAL A 57 7.60 7.08 -2.73
CA VAL A 57 6.20 6.80 -3.01
C VAL A 57 5.35 7.85 -2.30
N THR A 58 4.55 8.58 -3.05
CA THR A 58 3.59 9.56 -2.51
C THR A 58 2.17 9.05 -2.73
N VAL A 59 1.35 9.15 -1.68
CA VAL A 59 -0.06 8.80 -1.72
C VAL A 59 -0.86 10.03 -1.33
N ASP A 60 -1.62 10.57 -2.27
CA ASP A 60 -2.46 11.75 -2.07
C ASP A 60 -3.91 11.30 -1.88
N PHE A 61 -4.53 11.75 -0.79
CA PHE A 61 -5.94 11.50 -0.48
C PHE A 61 -6.73 12.78 -0.65
N ILE A 62 -7.64 12.80 -1.63
CA ILE A 62 -8.55 13.92 -1.86
C ILE A 62 -9.90 13.56 -1.26
N VAL A 63 -10.32 14.32 -0.25
CA VAL A 63 -11.61 14.11 0.42
C VAL A 63 -12.75 14.41 -0.54
N LEU A 64 -13.71 13.48 -0.62
CA LEU A 64 -14.95 13.60 -1.36
C LEU A 64 -16.16 13.50 -0.40
N PRO A 65 -17.37 13.91 -0.84
CA PRO A 65 -18.59 13.69 -0.07
C PRO A 65 -18.82 12.21 0.29
N GLY A 66 -19.52 11.97 1.40
CA GLY A 66 -19.93 10.60 1.78
C GLY A 66 -18.85 9.72 2.40
N ILE A 67 -17.81 10.31 3.02
CA ILE A 67 -16.68 9.59 3.63
C ILE A 67 -15.94 8.74 2.57
N THR A 68 -15.62 9.40 1.45
CA THR A 68 -14.94 8.78 0.32
C THR A 68 -13.71 9.59 -0.04
N TRP A 69 -12.73 8.95 -0.66
CA TRP A 69 -11.51 9.61 -1.13
C TRP A 69 -11.18 9.16 -2.54
N ASP A 70 -10.77 10.11 -3.37
CA ASP A 70 -9.93 9.79 -4.51
C ASP A 70 -8.49 9.61 -4.00
N VAL A 71 -7.85 8.54 -4.46
CA VAL A 71 -6.48 8.20 -4.05
C VAL A 71 -5.58 8.17 -5.26
N PHE A 72 -4.54 9.00 -5.23
CA PHE A 72 -3.52 9.05 -6.27
C PHE A 72 -2.20 8.53 -5.70
N ILE A 73 -1.55 7.65 -6.47
CA ILE A 73 -0.26 7.08 -6.10
C ILE A 73 0.74 7.50 -7.16
N SER A 74 1.85 8.10 -6.73
CA SER A 74 2.98 8.40 -7.61
C SER A 74 4.26 7.81 -7.05
N VAL A 75 5.09 7.32 -7.96
CA VAL A 75 6.39 6.70 -7.65
C VAL A 75 7.47 7.49 -8.37
N LYS A 76 8.50 7.91 -7.63
CA LYS A 76 9.69 8.59 -8.15
C LYS A 76 10.94 7.82 -7.73
N MET A 77 11.91 7.77 -8.62
CA MET A 77 13.25 7.19 -8.37
C MET A 77 14.15 8.17 -7.62
#